data_AF-A0A3D3DR88-F1
#
_entry.id   AF-A0A3D3DR88-F1
#
_cell.length_a   1.000
_cell.length_b   1.000
_cell.length_c   1.000
_cell.angle_alpha   90.00
_cell.angle_beta   90.00
_cell.angle_gamma   90.00
#
_symmetry.space_group_name_H-M   'P 1'
#
loop_
_entity.id
_entity.type
_entity.pdbx_description
1 polymer ?
#
loop_
_entity_poly.entity_id
_entity_poly.type
_entity_poly.pdbx_seq_one_letter_code
_entity_poly.pdbx_strand_id
1 'polypeptide(L)'
;MCVGRVNISNLNESSYYYREKEVAPYQIKLRKRIIHLSWEFPRYGYRRIRALLDRESWRVSRKLVQRVRREEGLKVRMKLTA
;
A
#
# COMPACT_ATOMS: atom_id res chain seq x y z
N MET A 1 4.78 -12.46 26.77
CA MET A 1 3.49 -12.16 26.11
C MET A 1 3.72 -12.25 24.61
N CYS A 2 2.85 -13.00 23.93
CA CYS A 2 2.85 -13.42 22.52
C CYS A 2 3.90 -14.49 22.15
N VAL A 3 3.40 -15.72 22.12
CA VAL A 3 4.06 -17.00 21.87
C VAL A 3 4.01 -17.26 20.36
N GLY A 4 5.13 -17.60 19.75
CA GLY A 4 5.20 -18.01 18.34
C GLY A 4 6.03 -19.28 18.18
N ARG A 5 5.70 -20.32 18.95
CA ARG A 5 6.34 -21.64 18.81
C ARG A 5 5.50 -22.44 17.80
N VAL A 6 5.95 -22.50 16.55
CA VAL A 6 5.29 -23.28 15.49
C VAL A 6 5.76 -24.73 15.57
N ASN A 7 4.84 -25.66 15.86
CA ASN A 7 5.08 -27.10 15.84
C ASN A 7 5.15 -27.59 14.38
N ILE A 8 6.25 -28.26 14.01
CA ILE A 8 6.62 -28.61 12.63
C ILE A 8 6.18 -30.05 12.31
N SER A 9 4.91 -30.38 12.50
CA SER A 9 4.39 -31.69 12.09
C SER A 9 3.40 -31.54 10.94
N ASN A 10 3.85 -31.99 9.76
CA ASN A 10 3.04 -32.37 8.60
C ASN A 10 2.24 -31.26 7.89
N LEU A 11 2.93 -30.37 7.16
CA LEU A 11 2.32 -29.70 6.01
C LEU A 11 3.32 -29.62 4.85
N ASN A 12 2.84 -30.06 3.68
CA ASN A 12 3.50 -30.14 2.38
C ASN A 12 4.46 -28.96 2.11
N GLU A 13 5.69 -29.25 1.67
CA GLU A 13 6.77 -28.30 1.34
C GLU A 13 6.31 -27.14 0.42
N SER A 14 5.32 -27.41 -0.45
CA SER A 14 4.73 -26.43 -1.36
C SER A 14 3.98 -25.28 -0.67
N SER A 15 3.44 -25.51 0.54
CA SER A 15 2.74 -24.48 1.31
C SER A 15 3.72 -23.49 1.96
N TYR A 16 4.98 -23.92 2.14
CA TYR A 16 6.03 -23.12 2.76
C TYR A 16 6.53 -21.96 1.88
N TYR A 17 6.28 -22.01 0.57
CA TYR A 17 6.59 -20.91 -0.36
C TYR A 17 5.66 -19.71 -0.19
N TYR A 18 4.54 -19.84 0.54
CA TYR A 18 3.78 -18.71 1.05
C TYR A 18 4.40 -18.15 2.34
N ARG A 19 5.74 -18.14 2.41
CA ARG A 19 6.50 -17.53 3.49
C ARG A 19 6.08 -16.07 3.60
N GLU A 20 5.64 -15.67 4.79
CA GLU A 20 5.24 -14.29 5.11
C GLU A 20 6.29 -13.32 4.55
N LYS A 21 5.97 -12.67 3.44
CA LYS A 21 6.90 -11.77 2.78
C LYS A 21 6.98 -10.52 3.65
N GLU A 22 8.00 -10.46 4.50
CA GLU A 22 8.29 -9.30 5.33
C GLU A 22 8.21 -8.04 4.46
N VAL A 23 7.18 -7.23 4.71
CA VAL A 23 6.93 -6.05 3.89
C VAL A 23 8.03 -5.05 4.23
N ALA A 24 8.95 -4.84 3.28
CA ALA A 24 10.11 -3.98 3.50
C ALA A 24 9.68 -2.64 4.12
N PRO A 25 10.38 -2.13 5.15
CA PRO A 25 9.97 -0.92 5.88
C PRO A 25 9.81 0.30 4.95
N TYR A 26 10.56 0.33 3.85
CA TYR A 26 10.39 1.30 2.76
C TYR A 26 9.00 1.27 2.12
N GLN A 27 8.44 0.08 1.85
CA GLN A 27 7.10 -0.04 1.27
C GLN A 27 6.01 0.44 2.24
N ILE A 28 6.19 0.21 3.54
CA ILE A 28 5.26 0.72 4.56
C ILE A 28 5.28 2.25 4.58
N LYS A 29 6.47 2.87 4.61
CA LYS A 29 6.62 4.33 4.53
C LYS A 29 5.99 4.90 3.27
N LEU A 30 6.23 4.27 2.13
CA LEU A 30 5.68 4.66 0.84
C LEU A 30 4.15 4.58 0.81
N ARG A 31 3.57 3.49 1.31
CA ARG A 31 2.10 3.32 1.45
C ARG A 31 1.50 4.45 2.29
N LYS A 32 2.08 4.71 3.47
CA LYS A 32 1.64 5.79 4.36
C LYS A 32 1.71 7.16 3.66
N ARG A 33 2.77 7.43 2.90
CA ARG A 33 2.92 8.69 2.15
C ARG A 33 1.85 8.84 1.06
N ILE A 34 1.56 7.77 0.30
CA ILE A 34 0.49 7.76 -0.71
C ILE A 34 -0.88 8.07 -0.07
N ILE A 35 -1.16 7.45 1.08
CA ILE A 35 -2.40 7.67 1.83
C ILE A 35 -2.48 9.14 2.27
N HIS A 36 -1.43 9.67 2.90
CA HIS A 36 -1.38 11.06 3.33
C HIS A 36 -1.65 12.04 2.19
N LEU A 37 -0.95 11.90 1.05
CA LEU A 37 -1.16 12.74 -0.13
C LEU A 37 -2.58 12.59 -0.71
N SER A 38 -3.18 11.41 -0.60
CA SER A 38 -4.55 11.20 -1.07
C SER A 38 -5.59 11.90 -0.18
N TRP A 39 -5.35 11.97 1.12
CA TRP A 39 -6.20 12.69 2.08
C TRP A 39 -6.03 14.21 1.98
N GLU A 40 -4.80 14.67 1.83
CA GLU A 40 -4.47 16.09 1.66
C GLU A 40 -5.04 16.64 0.34
N PHE A 41 -5.04 15.83 -0.72
CA PHE A 41 -5.54 16.20 -2.04
C PHE A 41 -6.67 15.27 -2.53
N PRO A 42 -7.89 15.38 -1.97
CA PRO A 42 -9.01 14.48 -2.32
C PRO A 42 -9.44 14.61 -3.79
N ARG A 43 -9.19 15.75 -4.44
CA ARG A 43 -9.43 15.97 -5.88
C ARG A 43 -8.41 15.29 -6.78
N TYR A 44 -7.24 14.91 -6.26
CA TYR A 44 -6.15 14.43 -7.10
C TYR A 44 -6.30 12.94 -7.38
N GLY A 45 -6.29 12.60 -8.67
CA GLY A 45 -6.20 11.22 -9.12
C GLY A 45 -4.78 10.65 -8.96
N TYR A 46 -4.65 9.33 -9.17
CA TYR A 46 -3.38 8.62 -9.05
C TYR A 46 -2.25 9.20 -9.93
N ARG A 47 -2.59 9.86 -11.05
CA ARG A 47 -1.62 10.53 -11.94
C ARG A 47 -0.91 11.69 -11.24
N ARG A 48 -1.65 12.56 -10.55
CA ARG A 48 -1.09 13.72 -9.84
C ARG A 48 -0.33 13.30 -8.57
N ILE A 49 -0.88 12.33 -7.83
CA ILE A 49 -0.20 11.77 -6.66
C ILE A 49 1.15 11.15 -7.06
N ARG A 50 1.20 10.41 -8.18
CA ARG A 50 2.48 9.88 -8.69
C ARG A 50 3.48 11.00 -9.02
N ALA A 51 3.05 12.10 -9.62
CA ALA A 51 3.93 13.22 -9.94
C ALA A 51 4.50 13.89 -8.68
N LEU A 52 3.73 14.00 -7.60
CA LEU A 52 4.22 14.49 -6.31
C LEU A 52 5.27 13.56 -5.71
N LEU A 53 5.02 12.25 -5.76
CA LEU A 53 5.97 11.24 -5.29
C LEU A 53 7.26 11.24 -6.12
N ASP A 54 7.16 11.46 -7.43
CA ASP A 54 8.30 11.58 -8.33
C ASP A 54 9.18 12.79 -7.99
N ARG A 55 8.57 13.93 -7.65
CA ARG A 55 9.27 15.14 -7.15
C ARG A 55 9.97 14.90 -5.82
N GLU A 56 9.35 14.11 -4.95
CA GLU A 56 9.94 13.65 -3.70
C GLU A 56 10.97 12.51 -3.89
N SER A 57 11.34 12.18 -5.14
CA SER A 57 12.30 11.13 -5.51
C SER A 57 11.90 9.71 -5.08
N TRP A 58 10.61 9.45 -4.86
CA TRP A 58 10.11 8.10 -4.61
C TRP A 58 9.98 7.32 -5.92
N ARG A 59 10.64 6.16 -6.01
CA ARG A 59 10.44 5.25 -7.15
C ARG A 59 9.13 4.47 -6.98
N VAL A 60 8.05 4.96 -7.58
CA VAL A 60 6.71 4.35 -7.54
C VAL A 60 6.15 3.99 -8.91
N SER A 61 5.67 2.74 -9.01
CA SER A 61 4.86 2.31 -10.14
C SER A 61 3.44 2.85 -10.04
N ARG A 62 2.87 3.24 -11.19
CA ARG A 62 1.46 3.66 -11.33
C ARG A 62 0.50 2.62 -10.73
N LYS A 63 0.79 1.33 -10.92
CA LYS A 63 -0.03 0.21 -10.42
C LYS A 63 -0.09 0.17 -8.90
N LEU A 64 1.02 0.50 -8.22
CA LEU A 64 1.08 0.51 -6.77
C LEU A 64 0.20 1.61 -6.18
N VAL A 65 0.30 2.83 -6.71
CA VAL A 65 -0.56 3.95 -6.28
C VAL A 65 -2.04 3.62 -6.47
N GLN A 66 -2.39 3.02 -7.62
CA GLN A 66 -3.76 2.61 -7.88
C GLN A 66 -4.24 1.50 -6.93
N ARG A 67 -3.39 0.51 -6.64
CA ARG A 67 -3.69 -0.58 -5.72
C ARG A 67 -3.90 -0.06 -4.30
N VAL A 68 -2.98 0.75 -3.77
CA VAL A 68 -3.10 1.35 -2.44
C VAL A 68 -4.39 2.16 -2.32
N ARG A 69 -4.72 3.00 -3.30
CA ARG A 69 -5.98 3.77 -3.25
C ARG A 69 -7.24 2.90 -3.32
N ARG A 70 -7.19 1.75 -4.00
CA ARG A 70 -8.29 0.78 -4.03
C ARG A 70 -8.42 0.03 -2.70
N GLU A 71 -7.30 -0.44 -2.14
CA GLU A 71 -7.25 -1.13 -0.85
C GLU A 71 -7.75 -0.23 0.29
N GLU A 72 -7.36 1.05 0.27
CA GLU A 72 -7.74 2.04 1.29
C GLU A 72 -9.15 2.62 1.07
N GLY A 73 -9.88 2.18 0.04
CA GLY A 73 -11.23 2.69 -0.25
C GLY A 73 -11.29 4.17 -0.61
N LEU A 74 -10.15 4.78 -0.99
CA LEU A 74 -10.02 6.19 -1.34
C LEU A 74 -10.68 6.47 -2.71
N LYS A 75 -12.01 6.44 -2.74
CA LYS A 75 -12.80 6.99 -3.83
C LYS A 75 -12.67 8.51 -3.79
N VAL A 76 -12.20 9.09 -4.89
CA VAL A 76 -12.21 10.54 -5.12
C VAL A 76 -13.64 11.00 -4.92
N ARG A 77 -13.89 11.70 -3.82
CA ARG A 77 -15.21 12.27 -3.53
C ARG A 77 -15.46 13.34 -4.60
N MET A 78 -16.31 13.01 -5.57
CA MET A 78 -16.84 14.02 -6.48
C MET A 78 -17.62 15.02 -5.62
N LYS A 79 -17.45 16.32 -5.87
CA LYS A 79 -18.26 17.32 -5.20
C LYS A 79 -19.73 17.02 -5.53
N LEU A 80 -20.50 16.58 -4.54
CA LEU A 80 -21.94 16.79 -4.54
C LEU A 80 -22.08 18.28 -4.26
N THR A 81 -22.25 19.06 -5.33
CA THR A 81 -22.69 20.45 -5.19
C THR A 81 -24.11 20.37 -4.66
N ALA A 82 -24.33 20.90 -3.45
CA ALA A 82 -25.65 21.19 -2.90
C ALA A 82 -26.02 22.62 -3.28
#